data_AF-A0A1V6HZU8-F1
#
_entry.id   AF-A0A1V6HZU8-F1
#
_cell.length_a   1.000
_cell.length_b   1.000
_cell.length_c   1.000
_cell.angle_alpha   90.00
_cell.angle_beta   90.00
_cell.angle_gamma   90.00
#
_symmetry.space_group_name_H-M   'P 1'
#
loop_
_entity.id
_entity.type
_entity.pdbx_description
1 polymer ?
#
loop_
_entity_poly.entity_id
_entity_poly.type
_entity_poly.pdbx_seq_one_letter_code
_entity_poly.pdbx_strand_id
1 'polypeptide(L)'
;METALDYDKKPKKKTEVKKFIEKIELVCSSLKESKNENYGFYWDYYVPYFIEMQDGKFIKTFAHIAFATSGYPDVDKWLKKHEKDINNFYEWSSNFNWQQNGK
;
A
#
# COMPACT_ATOMS: atom_id res chain seq x y z
N MET A 1 1.87 -42.39 -6.32
CA MET A 1 2.81 -42.89 -5.30
C MET A 1 4.21 -42.42 -5.60
N GLU A 2 4.77 -41.40 -4.93
CA GLU A 2 4.23 -40.27 -4.13
C GLU A 2 5.44 -39.31 -3.88
N THR A 3 5.35 -38.08 -3.34
CA THR A 3 4.38 -37.45 -2.42
C THR A 3 4.02 -36.03 -2.93
N ALA A 4 3.03 -35.27 -2.44
CA ALA A 4 2.16 -35.31 -1.25
C ALA A 4 2.77 -34.86 0.10
N LEU A 5 4.03 -34.41 0.17
CA LEU A 5 4.68 -33.96 1.41
C LEU A 5 5.59 -32.72 1.18
N ASP A 6 4.99 -31.56 0.95
CA ASP A 6 5.63 -30.26 1.29
C ASP A 6 4.60 -29.12 1.47
N TYR A 7 3.41 -29.47 1.96
CA TYR A 7 2.31 -28.53 2.15
C TYR A 7 2.20 -27.91 3.55
N ASP A 8 3.21 -28.08 4.42
CA ASP A 8 3.20 -27.42 5.73
C ASP A 8 4.60 -27.10 6.32
N LYS A 9 5.01 -25.82 6.23
CA LYS A 9 6.03 -25.14 7.07
C LYS A 9 6.22 -23.64 6.70
N LYS A 10 5.11 -22.88 6.78
CA LYS A 10 5.06 -21.38 6.85
C LYS A 10 6.26 -20.58 6.30
N PRO A 11 6.25 -20.21 4.99
CA PRO A 11 6.82 -18.92 4.57
C PRO A 11 5.87 -18.09 3.69
N LYS A 12 4.77 -18.65 3.18
CA LYS A 12 3.90 -18.01 2.17
C LYS A 12 3.31 -16.66 2.61
N LYS A 13 2.85 -16.52 3.86
CA LYS A 13 2.09 -15.35 4.33
C LYS A 13 2.88 -14.03 4.34
N LYS A 14 4.11 -14.04 4.88
CA LYS A 14 4.99 -12.85 4.92
C LYS A 14 5.34 -12.34 3.53
N THR A 15 5.41 -13.27 2.56
CA THR A 15 5.68 -12.96 1.16
C THR A 15 4.55 -12.16 0.50
N GLU A 16 3.29 -12.36 0.86
CA GLU A 16 2.17 -11.65 0.20
C GLU A 16 2.13 -10.15 0.55
N VAL A 17 2.36 -9.77 1.81
CA VAL A 17 2.45 -8.34 2.20
C VAL A 17 3.67 -7.68 1.55
N LYS A 18 4.81 -8.39 1.49
CA LYS A 18 6.01 -7.89 0.79
C LYS A 18 5.78 -7.70 -0.71
N LYS A 19 5.19 -8.70 -1.39
CA LYS A 19 4.79 -8.62 -2.80
C LYS A 19 3.81 -7.48 -3.06
N PHE A 20 2.87 -7.22 -2.14
CA PHE A 20 1.94 -6.12 -2.26
C PHE A 20 2.66 -4.77 -2.22
N ILE A 21 3.58 -4.59 -1.25
CA ILE A 21 4.45 -3.40 -1.16
C ILE A 21 5.24 -3.21 -2.46
N GLU A 22 5.97 -4.23 -2.92
CA GLU A 22 6.76 -4.16 -4.16
C GLU A 22 5.92 -3.80 -5.39
N LYS A 23 4.71 -4.36 -5.50
CA LYS A 23 3.79 -4.08 -6.61
C LYS A 23 3.20 -2.69 -6.56
N ILE A 24 2.78 -2.20 -5.40
CA ILE A 24 2.17 -0.87 -5.29
C ILE A 24 3.25 0.23 -5.37
N GLU A 25 4.48 -0.01 -4.90
CA GLU A 25 5.64 0.85 -5.18
C GLU A 25 5.89 0.97 -6.69
N LEU A 26 5.91 -0.16 -7.42
CA LEU A 26 6.06 -0.16 -8.88
C LEU A 26 4.93 0.61 -9.58
N VAL A 27 3.67 0.37 -9.19
CA VAL A 27 2.51 1.10 -9.76
C VAL A 27 2.62 2.60 -9.50
N CYS A 28 2.93 3.03 -8.28
CA CYS A 28 3.09 4.45 -7.96
C CYS A 28 4.25 5.09 -8.75
N SER A 29 5.37 4.39 -8.93
CA SER A 29 6.48 4.87 -9.78
C SER A 29 6.04 5.05 -11.23
N SER A 30 5.37 4.05 -11.83
CA SER A 30 4.88 4.15 -13.22
C SER A 30 3.84 5.26 -13.38
N LEU A 31 2.94 5.46 -12.41
CA LEU A 31 2.02 6.60 -12.39
C LEU A 31 2.78 7.93 -12.32
N LYS A 32 3.83 8.03 -11.51
CA LYS A 32 4.65 9.24 -11.36
C LYS A 32 5.46 9.57 -12.63
N GLU A 33 5.94 8.56 -13.35
CA GLU A 33 6.65 8.69 -14.62
C GLU A 33 5.70 9.15 -15.74
N SER A 34 4.55 8.48 -15.90
CA SER A 34 3.60 8.75 -16.99
C SER A 34 2.64 9.93 -16.74
N LYS A 35 2.70 10.60 -15.57
CA LYS A 35 1.75 11.67 -15.20
C LYS A 35 1.71 12.88 -16.15
N ASN A 36 2.78 13.14 -16.88
CA ASN A 36 2.87 14.28 -17.81
C ASN A 36 2.31 13.94 -19.21
N GLU A 37 2.09 12.66 -19.49
CA GLU A 37 1.67 12.13 -20.80
C GLU A 37 0.18 11.75 -20.82
N ASN A 38 -0.48 11.78 -19.66
CA ASN A 38 -1.84 11.32 -19.45
C ASN A 38 -2.66 12.39 -18.71
N TYR A 39 -3.98 12.37 -18.88
CA TYR A 39 -4.90 13.38 -18.33
C TYR A 39 -6.30 12.81 -18.10
N GLY A 40 -7.17 13.60 -17.45
CA GLY A 40 -8.58 13.28 -17.23
C GLY A 40 -8.83 12.70 -15.84
N PHE A 41 -10.10 12.60 -15.46
CA PHE A 41 -10.57 12.41 -14.07
C PHE A 41 -9.73 11.47 -13.19
N TYR A 42 -9.30 10.31 -13.69
CA TYR A 42 -8.45 9.40 -12.91
C TYR A 42 -7.06 9.99 -12.59
N TRP A 43 -6.41 10.57 -13.59
CA TRP A 43 -5.11 11.23 -13.50
C TRP A 43 -5.17 12.53 -12.70
N ASP A 44 -6.28 13.25 -12.80
CA ASP A 44 -6.45 14.53 -12.10
C ASP A 44 -6.85 14.34 -10.63
N TYR A 45 -7.63 13.30 -10.30
CA TYR A 45 -8.21 13.10 -8.96
C TYR A 45 -7.51 12.03 -8.11
N TYR A 46 -7.22 10.85 -8.68
CA TYR A 46 -6.70 9.71 -7.90
C TYR A 46 -5.18 9.58 -7.92
N VAL A 47 -4.55 9.82 -9.07
CA VAL A 47 -3.10 9.66 -9.21
C VAL A 47 -2.28 10.54 -8.26
N PRO A 48 -2.65 11.81 -7.95
CA PRO A 48 -1.93 12.63 -6.98
C PRO A 48 -1.85 11.99 -5.59
N TYR A 49 -2.94 11.35 -5.13
CA TYR A 49 -2.96 10.64 -3.85
C TYR A 49 -1.95 9.49 -3.80
N PHE A 50 -1.87 8.68 -4.87
CA PHE A 50 -0.94 7.55 -4.94
C PHE A 50 0.53 8.01 -5.05
N ILE A 51 0.79 9.11 -5.75
CA ILE A 51 2.12 9.71 -5.85
C ILE A 51 2.56 10.28 -4.49
N GLU A 52 1.72 11.06 -3.82
CA GLU A 52 2.04 11.60 -2.49
C GLU A 52 2.15 10.51 -1.43
N MET A 53 1.36 9.43 -1.50
CA MET A 53 1.50 8.26 -0.63
C MET A 53 2.88 7.59 -0.78
N GLN A 54 3.43 7.56 -2.01
CA GLN A 54 4.76 7.03 -2.28
C GLN A 54 5.85 8.00 -1.79
N ASP A 55 5.75 9.28 -2.12
CA ASP A 55 6.75 10.30 -1.76
C ASP A 55 6.81 10.53 -0.25
N GLY A 56 5.68 10.46 0.45
CA GLY A 56 5.57 10.43 1.91
C GLY A 56 6.04 9.11 2.57
N LYS A 57 6.47 8.12 1.79
CA LYS A 57 6.91 6.77 2.23
C LYS A 57 5.85 5.98 2.99
N PHE A 58 4.58 6.29 2.75
CA PHE A 58 3.44 5.68 3.46
C PHE A 58 3.06 4.29 2.95
N ILE A 59 3.56 3.86 1.79
CA ILE A 59 3.24 2.56 1.17
C ILE A 59 3.29 1.39 2.14
N LYS A 60 4.35 1.31 2.96
CA LYS A 60 4.50 0.23 3.94
C LYS A 60 3.38 0.25 4.99
N THR A 61 3.03 1.42 5.51
CA THR A 61 1.96 1.58 6.49
C THR A 61 0.60 1.24 5.87
N PHE A 62 0.32 1.78 4.67
CA PHE A 62 -0.86 1.47 3.88
C PHE A 62 -1.02 -0.04 3.67
N ALA A 63 0.05 -0.75 3.28
CA ALA A 63 0.03 -2.20 3.10
C ALA A 63 -0.30 -2.97 4.39
N HIS A 64 0.25 -2.57 5.54
CA HIS A 64 -0.06 -3.26 6.80
C HIS A 64 -1.50 -2.96 7.29
N ILE A 65 -2.02 -1.76 7.03
CA ILE A 65 -3.43 -1.41 7.29
C ILE A 65 -4.37 -2.21 6.38
N ALA A 66 -4.09 -2.27 5.07
CA ALA A 66 -4.90 -3.01 4.10
C ALA A 66 -4.97 -4.52 4.41
N PHE A 67 -3.94 -5.08 5.07
CA PHE A 67 -3.89 -6.47 5.51
C PHE A 67 -4.24 -6.67 7.00
N ALA A 68 -4.75 -5.66 7.72
CA ALA A 68 -4.99 -5.73 9.17
C ALA A 68 -5.94 -6.88 9.59
N THR A 69 -6.89 -7.27 8.74
CA THR A 69 -7.85 -8.36 8.99
C THR A 69 -7.43 -9.71 8.38
N SER A 70 -6.23 -9.82 7.81
CA SER A 70 -5.75 -11.02 7.10
C SER A 70 -5.41 -12.23 7.99
N GLY A 71 -5.35 -12.06 9.32
CA GLY A 71 -4.90 -13.09 10.24
C GLY A 71 -3.42 -13.48 10.03
N TYR A 72 -2.59 -12.48 9.69
CA TYR A 72 -1.14 -12.64 9.51
C TYR A 72 -0.42 -12.11 10.76
N PRO A 73 0.19 -12.98 11.61
CA PRO A 73 0.76 -12.55 12.89
C PRO A 73 1.87 -11.49 12.78
N ASP A 74 2.60 -11.46 11.66
CA ASP A 74 3.60 -10.44 11.38
C ASP A 74 2.96 -9.05 11.13
N VAL A 75 1.76 -9.00 10.55
CA VAL A 75 0.99 -7.75 10.37
C VAL A 75 0.49 -7.26 11.71
N ASP A 76 -0.14 -8.12 12.52
CA ASP A 76 -0.61 -7.77 13.87
C ASP A 76 0.53 -7.25 14.75
N LYS A 77 1.71 -7.89 14.65
CA LYS A 77 2.92 -7.52 15.38
C LYS A 77 3.54 -6.22 14.87
N TRP A 78 3.42 -5.93 13.57
CA TRP A 78 3.86 -4.66 13.00
C TRP A 78 2.93 -3.53 13.43
N LEU A 79 1.62 -3.68 13.25
CA LEU A 79 0.62 -2.66 13.59
C LEU A 79 0.74 -2.23 15.07
N LYS A 80 0.84 -3.20 16.00
CA LYS A 80 1.04 -2.95 17.45
C LYS A 80 2.35 -2.23 17.81
N LYS A 81 3.33 -2.17 16.92
CA LYS A 81 4.64 -1.52 17.14
C LYS A 81 4.81 -0.20 16.39
N HIS A 82 3.93 0.07 15.43
CA HIS A 82 4.05 1.18 14.48
C HIS A 82 2.83 2.13 14.56
N GLU A 83 2.22 2.25 15.74
CA GLU A 83 1.10 3.16 16.01
C GLU A 83 1.38 4.59 15.56
N LYS A 84 2.59 5.12 15.80
CA LYS A 84 2.98 6.44 15.31
C LYS A 84 2.95 6.53 13.78
N ASP A 85 3.43 5.51 13.07
CA ASP A 85 3.45 5.51 11.60
C ASP A 85 2.02 5.41 11.03
N ILE A 86 1.14 4.67 11.72
CA ILE A 86 -0.30 4.57 11.41
C ILE A 86 -1.00 5.91 11.63
N ASN A 87 -0.76 6.58 12.75
CA ASN A 87 -1.34 7.88 13.05
C ASN A 87 -0.86 8.93 12.06
N ASN A 88 0.45 8.98 11.75
CA ASN A 88 0.99 9.85 10.70
C ASN A 88 0.34 9.61 9.33
N PHE A 89 0.08 8.34 8.97
CA PHE A 89 -0.59 7.99 7.71
C PHE A 89 -2.04 8.48 7.69
N TYR A 90 -2.81 8.27 8.77
CA TYR A 90 -4.19 8.76 8.83
C TYR A 90 -4.27 10.28 8.90
N GLU A 91 -3.34 10.95 9.59
CA GLU A 91 -3.24 12.41 9.63
C GLU A 91 -2.93 12.97 8.23
N TRP A 92 -1.95 12.42 7.51
CA TRP A 92 -1.69 12.80 6.12
C TRP A 92 -2.89 12.51 5.21
N SER A 93 -3.46 11.29 5.27
CA SER A 93 -4.55 10.85 4.40
C SER A 93 -5.84 11.65 4.60
N SER A 94 -6.14 12.05 5.84
CA SER A 94 -7.31 12.89 6.16
C SER A 94 -7.13 14.37 5.81
N ASN A 95 -5.89 14.89 5.86
CA ASN A 95 -5.54 16.25 5.44
C ASN A 95 -5.13 16.33 3.95
N PHE A 96 -5.13 15.20 3.23
CA PHE A 96 -4.82 15.19 1.80
C PHE A 96 -5.80 16.10 1.05
N ASN A 97 -5.27 17.05 0.28
CA ASN A 97 -6.08 17.99 -0.47
C ASN A 97 -6.65 17.31 -1.73
N TRP A 98 -7.73 16.55 -1.54
CA TRP A 98 -8.57 16.07 -2.63
C TRP A 98 -9.04 17.28 -3.43
N GLN A 99 -8.43 17.50 -4.60
CA GLN A 99 -8.88 18.55 -5.50
C GLN A 99 -10.34 18.27 -5.84
N GLN A 100 -11.23 19.13 -5.34
CA GLN A 100 -12.61 19.12 -5.80
C GLN A 100 -12.57 19.55 -7.26
N ASN A 101 -12.73 18.57 -8.15
CA ASN A 101 -12.95 18.81 -9.57
C ASN A 101 -14.22 19.66 -9.70
N GLY A 102 -14.02 20.97 -9.79
CA GLY A 102 -15.09 21.95 -9.89
C GLY A 102 -15.97 21.65 -11.09
N LYS A 103 -17.24 21.40 -10.82
CA LYS A 103 -18.33 21.55 -11.78
C LYS A 103 -18.99 22.89 -11.51
#